data_AF-A0A068UTK6-F1
#
_entry.id   AF-A0A068UTK6-F1
#
_cell.length_a   1.000
_cell.length_b   1.000
_cell.length_c   1.000
_cell.angle_alpha   90.00
_cell.angle_beta   90.00
_cell.angle_gamma   90.00
#
_symmetry.space_group_name_H-M   'P 1'
#
loop_
_entity.id
_entity.type
_entity.pdbx_description
1 polymer ?
#
loop_
_entity_poly.entity_id
_entity_poly.type
_entity_poly.pdbx_seq_one_letter_code
_entity_poly.pdbx_strand_id
1 'polypeptide(L)'
;MATASAIPQNLSLFHPNQYYSKAFTTKHFKPIRFLVKGIRSKLSVLDNNGVPIRYNRENNFSKASQPFTVLGPHSKFLHPTRRITVQSLSSNSGVTSTSLQNKVIGLLHLLVSLGIILAMDKLLKKAFVAAAIKFPSPLFGMFCIFTILMALDSTVPAAATGLMNFFEPALLFIQRWLPLFYVPSLVVLPLAVKDIPATSGVKICIIIVGGWLASLAVAGYTAIAVRKMVNTDMIPAEPMSKPSPFSQLEIWAWSGIFVISFIAAFWYPTVLGTSARTCLPFLLASTVLGYMVGSGLPSGLKKVFHPVICCALSADLAAFAFGYFTRSGLNPVLGYYLTKASSNPGAGDILMGFLGSVILSFAFSMFKQRKLVKRHAAEIFTSVIISTLFSLYSTALIGRLLALEPSLTISILPRCITVALALSIVSFFEGANSSLTAAAVVVTGLIGANFVQTVLDNLRFRDPIARGIATASSAHGLGTAALSAKEPEALPFCAIAYGLTGIFGSLACSIPAVRQSLLAVVG
;
A
#
# COMPACT_ATOMS: atom_id res chain seq x y z
N MET A 1 -36.07 -44.26 -22.44
CA MET A 1 -35.71 -45.34 -23.38
C MET A 1 -34.33 -45.01 -23.95
N ALA A 2 -33.32 -45.89 -23.94
CA ALA A 2 -33.21 -47.19 -23.27
C ALA A 2 -31.73 -47.56 -22.96
N THR A 3 -31.57 -48.46 -21.99
CA THR A 3 -30.48 -49.40 -21.61
C THR A 3 -29.31 -49.70 -22.58
N ALA A 4 -28.17 -50.30 -22.16
CA ALA A 4 -27.45 -50.46 -20.87
C ALA A 4 -26.21 -51.39 -21.05
N SER A 5 -25.24 -51.37 -20.10
CA SER A 5 -24.17 -52.38 -19.88
C SER A 5 -23.07 -52.49 -20.98
N ALA A 6 -21.92 -53.17 -20.81
CA ALA A 6 -21.46 -54.09 -19.74
C ALA A 6 -19.93 -54.01 -19.48
N ILE A 7 -19.43 -54.79 -18.50
CA ILE A 7 -18.01 -54.97 -18.12
C ILE A 7 -17.69 -56.48 -18.03
N PRO A 8 -16.48 -56.91 -18.43
CA PRO A 8 -15.66 -57.86 -17.63
C PRO A 8 -14.21 -57.29 -17.48
N GLN A 9 -13.40 -57.52 -16.43
CA GLN A 9 -12.96 -58.76 -15.75
C GLN A 9 -12.19 -59.73 -16.70
N ASN A 10 -11.09 -60.41 -16.30
CA ASN A 10 -10.60 -60.75 -14.95
C ASN A 10 -9.10 -61.23 -14.92
N LEU A 11 -8.56 -61.50 -13.72
CA LEU A 11 -7.33 -62.32 -13.40
C LEU A 11 -5.93 -61.82 -13.89
N SER A 12 -4.77 -62.21 -13.30
CA SER A 12 -4.44 -62.97 -12.06
C SER A 12 -2.93 -62.92 -11.67
N LEU A 13 -2.62 -62.95 -10.35
CA LEU A 13 -1.47 -63.61 -9.65
C LEU A 13 -0.02 -63.31 -10.11
N PHE A 14 1.01 -63.16 -9.25
CA PHE A 14 1.44 -64.04 -8.15
C PHE A 14 2.26 -63.32 -7.04
N HIS A 15 2.38 -63.97 -5.87
CA HIS A 15 3.28 -63.69 -4.73
C HIS A 15 4.07 -65.00 -4.40
N PRO A 16 4.87 -65.18 -3.32
CA PRO A 16 5.14 -64.39 -2.12
C PRO A 16 6.43 -63.54 -2.30
N ASN A 17 7.48 -63.38 -1.45
CA ASN A 17 7.90 -63.74 -0.08
C ASN A 17 9.14 -62.85 0.23
N GLN A 18 9.59 -62.46 1.43
CA GLN A 18 8.97 -62.18 2.75
C GLN A 18 10.01 -61.47 3.64
N TYR A 19 9.61 -60.65 4.62
CA TYR A 19 10.19 -60.64 5.98
C TYR A 19 9.32 -59.83 6.96
N TYR A 20 9.28 -60.23 8.24
CA TYR A 20 8.40 -59.68 9.26
C TYR A 20 9.05 -58.59 10.13
N SER A 21 8.32 -57.52 10.46
CA SER A 21 8.07 -57.18 11.88
C SER A 21 6.83 -56.28 12.08
N LYS A 22 6.18 -56.46 13.22
CA LYS A 22 4.92 -55.82 13.67
C LYS A 22 5.20 -54.35 14.03
N ALA A 23 4.48 -53.36 13.50
CA ALA A 23 3.07 -53.00 13.74
C ALA A 23 2.80 -52.36 15.11
N PHE A 24 2.21 -51.15 15.13
CA PHE A 24 1.56 -50.55 16.28
C PHE A 24 0.38 -49.65 15.84
N THR A 25 -0.71 -49.67 16.59
CA THR A 25 -2.01 -49.09 16.18
C THR A 25 -2.39 -47.80 16.91
N THR A 26 -3.41 -47.15 16.36
CA THR A 26 -4.01 -45.88 16.76
C THR A 26 -4.53 -45.84 18.22
N LYS A 27 -4.23 -44.73 18.91
CA LYS A 27 -5.21 -43.80 19.55
C LYS A 27 -4.52 -42.87 20.58
N HIS A 28 -4.70 -41.55 20.46
CA HIS A 28 -5.51 -40.74 21.39
C HIS A 28 -5.39 -39.22 21.14
N PHE A 29 -6.55 -38.53 21.20
CA PHE A 29 -6.61 -37.09 21.48
C PHE A 29 -6.11 -36.80 22.91
N LYS A 30 -5.49 -35.62 23.11
CA LYS A 30 -5.41 -34.96 24.43
C LYS A 30 -5.75 -33.46 24.30
N PRO A 31 -6.47 -32.87 25.27
CA PRO A 31 -7.00 -31.51 25.15
C PRO A 31 -6.00 -30.42 25.56
N ILE A 32 -6.22 -29.22 25.03
CA ILE A 32 -5.52 -27.99 25.44
C ILE A 32 -5.94 -27.62 26.86
N ARG A 33 -4.98 -27.44 27.78
CA ARG A 33 -5.22 -26.86 29.10
C ARG A 33 -4.83 -25.38 29.11
N PHE A 34 -5.78 -24.52 29.47
CA PHE A 34 -5.45 -23.22 30.05
C PHE A 34 -4.73 -23.42 31.39
N LEU A 35 -3.76 -22.56 31.71
CA LEU A 35 -3.22 -22.41 33.05
C LEU A 35 -3.05 -20.92 33.37
N VAL A 36 -3.49 -20.52 34.57
CA VAL A 36 -3.40 -19.16 35.10
C VAL A 36 -2.95 -19.25 36.55
N LYS A 37 -2.17 -18.25 37.00
CA LYS A 37 -1.34 -18.21 38.24
C LYS A 37 -0.05 -19.06 38.10
N GLY A 38 1.11 -18.58 38.56
CA GLY A 38 1.44 -17.24 39.04
C GLY A 38 2.77 -17.16 39.80
N ILE A 39 3.05 -15.96 40.34
CA ILE A 39 4.10 -15.64 41.34
C ILE A 39 5.55 -15.53 40.79
N ARG A 40 6.25 -14.54 41.38
CA ARG A 40 7.58 -14.01 41.07
C ARG A 40 8.72 -15.04 41.05
N SER A 41 9.68 -14.80 40.16
CA SER A 41 11.09 -14.69 40.55
C SER A 41 11.70 -13.44 39.90
N LYS A 42 12.52 -12.69 40.64
CA LYS A 42 13.34 -11.59 40.08
C LYS A 42 14.73 -12.16 39.80
N LEU A 43 15.20 -12.07 38.56
CA LEU A 43 16.62 -12.27 38.28
C LEU A 43 17.35 -10.93 38.50
N SER A 44 18.05 -10.81 39.62
CA SER A 44 18.96 -9.69 39.89
C SER A 44 20.38 -10.08 39.51
N VAL A 45 20.98 -9.36 38.57
CA VAL A 45 22.42 -9.45 38.33
C VAL A 45 23.15 -8.90 39.56
N LEU A 46 24.10 -9.68 40.07
CA LEU A 46 25.01 -9.29 41.14
C LEU A 46 26.38 -8.98 40.54
N ASP A 47 27.02 -7.94 41.06
CA ASP A 47 28.45 -7.69 40.84
C ASP A 47 29.27 -8.49 41.88
N ASN A 48 30.57 -8.69 41.62
CA ASN A 48 31.46 -9.63 42.33
C ASN A 48 31.60 -9.37 43.85
N ASN A 49 31.17 -8.21 44.35
CA ASN A 49 31.19 -7.83 45.76
C ASN A 49 29.79 -7.85 46.44
N GLY A 50 28.78 -8.48 45.82
CA GLY A 50 27.57 -8.94 46.52
C GLY A 50 26.49 -7.89 46.87
N VAL A 51 26.53 -6.69 46.26
CA VAL A 51 25.54 -5.62 46.52
C VAL A 51 24.53 -5.50 45.36
N PRO A 52 23.20 -5.44 45.62
CA PRO A 52 22.19 -5.37 44.57
C PRO A 52 22.04 -3.97 43.95
N ILE A 53 22.31 -3.85 42.64
CA ILE A 53 22.22 -2.59 41.90
C ILE A 53 20.76 -2.12 41.76
N ARG A 54 20.49 -0.88 42.15
CA ARG A 54 19.14 -0.28 42.16
C ARG A 54 19.10 0.97 41.25
N TYR A 55 18.82 0.76 39.97
CA TYR A 55 18.62 1.89 39.03
C TYR A 55 17.31 2.63 39.34
N ASN A 56 17.43 3.80 39.96
CA ASN A 56 16.37 4.81 40.01
C ASN A 56 16.62 5.85 38.91
N ARG A 57 15.58 6.43 38.30
CA ARG A 57 15.71 7.26 37.09
C ARG A 57 14.94 8.58 37.20
N GLU A 58 15.56 9.58 37.81
CA GLU A 58 15.08 10.97 37.77
C GLU A 58 16.22 11.95 37.43
N ASN A 59 16.00 12.64 36.30
CA ASN A 59 16.28 14.05 35.98
C ASN A 59 17.59 14.78 36.37
N ASN A 60 17.99 15.64 35.41
CA ASN A 60 18.64 16.95 35.53
C ASN A 60 20.17 17.14 35.32
N PHE A 61 20.45 17.90 34.25
CA PHE A 61 21.39 19.03 34.14
C PHE A 61 22.93 18.85 34.30
N SER A 62 23.57 18.78 33.13
CA SER A 62 24.51 19.82 32.62
C SER A 62 26.03 19.78 32.90
N LYS A 63 26.75 20.18 31.83
CA LYS A 63 28.08 20.85 31.73
C LYS A 63 29.38 20.09 32.11
N ALA A 64 30.14 19.86 31.03
CA ALA A 64 31.51 20.35 30.81
C ALA A 64 32.72 19.65 31.46
N SER A 65 33.65 19.22 30.58
CA SER A 65 35.09 19.10 30.83
C SER A 65 35.85 19.42 29.54
N GLN A 66 37.06 19.99 29.65
CA GLN A 66 37.97 20.22 28.51
C GLN A 66 39.02 19.09 28.41
N PRO A 67 39.63 18.86 27.23
CA PRO A 67 40.59 17.76 27.04
C PRO A 67 41.98 18.08 27.60
N PHE A 68 42.66 17.04 28.12
CA PHE A 68 44.08 17.08 28.43
C PHE A 68 44.93 16.74 27.18
N THR A 69 46.11 17.34 27.08
CA THR A 69 47.10 17.10 26.01
C THR A 69 48.28 16.31 26.55
N VAL A 70 48.76 15.31 25.80
CA VAL A 70 50.02 14.60 26.03
C VAL A 70 50.78 14.51 24.70
N LEU A 71 52.09 14.76 24.70
CA LEU A 71 52.96 14.69 23.53
C LEU A 71 53.77 13.37 23.48
N GLY A 72 54.02 12.89 22.26
CA GLY A 72 54.99 11.84 21.92
C GLY A 72 55.41 11.96 20.44
N PRO A 73 56.66 11.66 20.03
CA PRO A 73 57.18 12.14 18.74
C PRO A 73 57.48 11.05 17.67
N HIS A 74 57.75 11.52 16.44
CA HIS A 74 58.11 10.78 15.21
C HIS A 74 56.95 9.98 14.55
N SER A 75 56.86 9.84 13.22
CA SER A 75 57.73 10.28 12.10
C SER A 75 56.91 10.78 10.88
N LYS A 76 57.59 11.21 9.79
CA LYS A 76 57.00 11.91 8.62
C LYS A 76 56.34 10.94 7.61
N PHE A 77 55.25 11.37 6.95
CA PHE A 77 55.09 11.35 5.47
C PHE A 77 53.91 12.27 5.04
N LEU A 78 53.81 12.60 3.74
CA LEU A 78 52.94 13.68 3.23
C LEU A 78 51.60 13.20 2.64
N HIS A 79 50.54 14.01 2.79
CA HIS A 79 49.72 14.56 1.67
C HIS A 79 48.76 15.65 2.22
N PRO A 80 48.20 16.56 1.38
CA PRO A 80 47.72 17.87 1.84
C PRO A 80 46.27 17.93 2.33
N THR A 81 46.07 18.33 3.59
CA THR A 81 44.76 18.76 4.11
C THR A 81 44.44 20.21 3.71
N ARG A 82 43.36 20.37 2.93
CA ARG A 82 42.85 21.67 2.48
C ARG A 82 42.31 22.46 3.68
N ARG A 83 43.00 23.54 4.10
CA ARG A 83 42.50 24.45 5.14
C ARG A 83 41.13 25.00 4.73
N ILE A 84 40.12 24.80 5.58
CA ILE A 84 38.87 25.56 5.56
C ILE A 84 38.99 26.62 6.66
N THR A 85 38.95 27.89 6.28
CA THR A 85 39.07 29.01 7.22
C THR A 85 37.80 29.12 8.06
N VAL A 86 37.91 28.89 9.37
CA VAL A 86 36.83 29.14 10.33
C VAL A 86 36.77 30.64 10.58
N GLN A 87 35.80 31.34 9.98
CA GLN A 87 35.44 32.69 10.41
C GLN A 87 34.64 32.61 11.71
N SER A 88 35.07 33.39 12.70
CA SER A 88 34.42 33.51 14.00
C SER A 88 33.05 34.20 13.87
N LEU A 89 32.09 33.77 14.67
CA LEU A 89 30.77 34.43 14.75
C LEU A 89 30.93 35.84 15.30
N SER A 90 30.69 36.84 14.46
CA SER A 90 30.15 38.12 14.91
C SER A 90 28.64 37.98 15.18
N SER A 91 28.14 38.72 16.16
CA SER A 91 26.74 38.68 16.58
C SER A 91 25.80 39.20 15.48
N ASN A 92 24.79 38.40 15.10
CA ASN A 92 23.75 38.85 14.17
C ASN A 92 22.35 38.36 14.58
N SER A 93 21.48 39.30 14.94
CA SER A 93 20.09 39.09 15.32
C SER A 93 19.18 38.88 14.10
N GLY A 94 19.42 37.80 13.34
CA GLY A 94 18.81 37.54 12.02
C GLY A 94 18.21 36.14 11.80
N VAL A 95 17.94 35.38 12.87
CA VAL A 95 17.60 33.93 12.78
C VAL A 95 16.15 33.66 12.34
N THR A 96 15.23 34.62 12.47
CA THR A 96 13.79 34.43 12.19
C THR A 96 13.40 34.55 10.72
N SER A 97 14.00 35.49 9.97
CA SER A 97 13.63 35.77 8.56
C SER A 97 13.99 34.62 7.62
N THR A 98 15.21 34.08 7.76
CA THR A 98 15.72 32.95 6.97
C THR A 98 14.87 31.68 7.14
N SER A 99 14.35 31.42 8.34
CA SER A 99 13.45 30.28 8.61
C SER A 99 12.13 30.39 7.84
N LEU A 100 11.55 31.59 7.74
CA LEU A 100 10.29 31.81 7.02
C LEU A 100 10.50 31.71 5.50
N GLN A 101 11.54 32.37 4.98
CA GLN A 101 11.90 32.36 3.56
C GLN A 101 12.12 30.92 3.04
N ASN A 102 12.87 30.10 3.79
CA ASN A 102 13.11 28.71 3.42
C ASN A 102 11.82 27.85 3.41
N LYS A 103 10.86 28.12 4.32
CA LYS A 103 9.53 27.46 4.30
C LYS A 103 8.71 27.86 3.08
N VAL A 104 8.71 29.14 2.70
CA VAL A 104 7.99 29.64 1.52
C VAL A 104 8.57 29.05 0.23
N ILE A 105 9.90 29.00 0.10
CA ILE A 105 10.58 28.37 -1.04
C ILE A 105 10.26 26.87 -1.11
N GLY A 106 10.30 26.15 0.03
CA GLY A 106 9.93 24.74 0.08
C GLY A 106 8.47 24.46 -0.31
N LEU A 107 7.54 25.31 0.12
CA LEU A 107 6.13 25.22 -0.26
C LEU A 107 5.92 25.53 -1.75
N LEU A 108 6.59 26.55 -2.29
CA LEU A 108 6.53 26.87 -3.71
C LEU A 108 7.09 25.73 -4.57
N HIS A 109 8.22 25.14 -4.17
CA HIS A 109 8.82 24.00 -4.86
C HIS A 109 7.92 22.76 -4.83
N LEU A 110 7.22 22.49 -3.71
CA LEU A 110 6.17 21.47 -3.64
C LEU A 110 5.01 21.77 -4.59
N LEU A 111 4.48 22.99 -4.61
CA LEU A 111 3.35 23.37 -5.47
C LEU A 111 3.70 23.26 -6.97
N VAL A 112 4.91 23.67 -7.36
CA VAL A 112 5.39 23.56 -8.75
C VAL A 112 5.62 22.10 -9.15
N SER A 113 6.38 21.33 -8.36
CA SER A 113 6.68 19.92 -8.68
C SER A 113 5.41 19.05 -8.70
N LEU A 114 4.50 19.22 -7.75
CA LEU A 114 3.22 18.50 -7.71
C LEU A 114 2.27 18.96 -8.82
N GLY A 115 2.25 20.27 -9.11
CA GLY A 115 1.49 20.86 -10.20
C GLY A 115 1.91 20.30 -11.57
N ILE A 116 3.21 20.09 -11.80
CA ILE A 116 3.73 19.47 -13.03
C ILE A 116 3.27 18.01 -13.17
N ILE A 117 3.30 17.20 -12.10
CA ILE A 117 2.81 15.81 -12.15
C ILE A 117 1.29 15.77 -12.42
N LEU A 118 0.51 16.66 -11.79
CA LEU A 118 -0.94 16.79 -12.02
C LEU A 118 -1.27 17.31 -13.43
N ALA A 119 -0.47 18.23 -13.97
CA ALA A 119 -0.63 18.74 -15.34
C ALA A 119 -0.29 17.66 -16.37
N MET A 120 0.81 16.93 -16.17
CA MET A 120 1.22 15.80 -17.01
C MET A 120 0.13 14.73 -17.08
N ASP A 121 -0.46 14.32 -15.95
CA ASP A 121 -1.58 13.38 -15.93
C ASP A 121 -2.78 13.88 -16.77
N LYS A 122 -3.20 15.13 -16.55
CA LYS A 122 -4.34 15.73 -17.27
C LYS A 122 -4.07 15.91 -18.76
N LEU A 123 -2.84 16.24 -19.15
CA LEU A 123 -2.43 16.39 -20.56
C LEU A 123 -2.37 15.03 -21.26
N LEU A 124 -1.74 14.03 -20.63
CA LEU A 124 -1.72 12.65 -21.14
C LEU A 124 -3.14 12.08 -21.29
N LYS A 125 -4.01 12.30 -20.30
CA LYS A 125 -5.42 11.87 -20.38
C LYS A 125 -6.17 12.54 -21.53
N LYS A 126 -5.99 13.85 -21.75
CA LYS A 126 -6.57 14.54 -22.91
C LYS A 126 -6.06 13.99 -24.24
N ALA A 127 -4.74 13.80 -24.37
CA ALA A 127 -4.12 13.28 -25.59
C ALA A 127 -4.60 11.86 -25.93
N PHE A 128 -4.69 10.97 -24.93
CA PHE A 128 -5.15 9.60 -25.12
C PHE A 128 -6.63 9.52 -25.52
N VAL A 129 -7.49 10.37 -24.93
CA VAL A 129 -8.90 10.47 -25.33
C VAL A 129 -9.03 11.01 -26.76
N ALA A 130 -8.26 12.04 -27.13
CA ALA A 130 -8.26 12.60 -28.49
C ALA A 130 -7.75 11.60 -29.55
N ALA A 131 -6.80 10.73 -29.18
CA ALA A 131 -6.29 9.66 -30.03
C ALA A 131 -7.08 8.34 -29.94
N ALA A 132 -8.23 8.32 -29.24
CA ALA A 132 -9.07 7.13 -28.99
C ALA A 132 -8.33 5.93 -28.35
N ILE A 133 -7.19 6.17 -27.68
CA ILE A 133 -6.35 5.12 -27.10
C ILE A 133 -7.00 4.60 -25.81
N LYS A 134 -7.52 3.37 -25.84
CA LYS A 134 -8.14 2.70 -24.68
C LYS A 134 -7.15 2.34 -23.55
N PHE A 135 -5.84 2.50 -23.74
CA PHE A 135 -4.83 2.22 -22.71
C PHE A 135 -4.77 3.32 -21.63
N PRO A 136 -4.57 3.01 -20.34
CA PRO A 136 -4.47 4.01 -19.28
C PRO A 136 -3.28 4.96 -19.47
N SER A 137 -3.57 6.20 -19.84
CA SER A 137 -2.58 7.26 -20.02
C SER A 137 -1.57 7.48 -18.88
N PRO A 138 -1.88 7.26 -17.57
CA PRO A 138 -0.89 7.42 -16.50
C PRO A 138 0.19 6.33 -16.53
N LEU A 139 -0.12 5.11 -16.98
CA LEU A 139 0.87 4.04 -17.14
C LEU A 139 1.85 4.36 -18.26
N PHE A 140 1.37 4.90 -19.37
CA PHE A 140 2.25 5.36 -20.45
C PHE A 140 3.19 6.46 -19.96
N GLY A 141 2.67 7.47 -19.27
CA GLY A 141 3.48 8.52 -18.65
C GLY A 141 4.53 7.97 -17.68
N MET A 142 4.16 7.00 -16.84
CA MET A 142 5.08 6.33 -15.92
C MET A 142 6.23 5.63 -16.66
N PHE A 143 5.94 4.91 -17.75
CA PHE A 143 6.99 4.32 -18.59
C PHE A 143 7.87 5.37 -19.26
N CYS A 144 7.30 6.46 -19.79
CA CYS A 144 8.08 7.55 -20.37
C CYS A 144 9.03 8.20 -19.35
N ILE A 145 8.55 8.52 -18.14
CA ILE A 145 9.37 9.07 -17.05
C ILE A 145 10.50 8.11 -16.68
N PHE A 146 10.21 6.82 -16.52
CA PHE A 146 11.22 5.82 -16.17
C PHE A 146 12.29 5.70 -17.26
N THR A 147 11.89 5.65 -18.54
CA THR A 147 12.82 5.60 -19.69
C THR A 147 13.67 6.87 -19.80
N ILE A 148 13.09 8.05 -19.57
CA ILE A 148 13.84 9.33 -19.53
C ILE A 148 14.86 9.30 -18.39
N LEU A 149 14.47 8.87 -17.19
CA LEU A 149 15.39 8.73 -16.06
C LEU A 149 16.50 7.71 -16.32
N MET A 150 16.21 6.56 -16.94
CA MET A 150 17.21 5.56 -17.38
C MET A 150 18.20 6.16 -18.40
N ALA A 151 17.70 6.88 -19.40
CA ALA A 151 18.54 7.51 -20.42
C ALA A 151 19.44 8.61 -19.82
N LEU A 152 18.91 9.44 -18.92
CA LEU A 152 19.69 10.44 -18.19
C LEU A 152 20.73 9.78 -17.27
N ASP A 153 20.39 8.70 -16.55
CA ASP A 153 21.34 7.97 -15.68
C ASP A 153 22.48 7.31 -16.46
N SER A 154 22.24 7.01 -17.74
CA SER A 154 23.23 6.41 -18.65
C SER A 154 24.09 7.44 -19.39
N THR A 155 23.67 8.72 -19.46
CA THR A 155 24.33 9.76 -20.26
C THR A 155 24.84 10.94 -19.42
N VAL A 156 24.03 11.42 -18.48
CA VAL A 156 24.33 12.53 -17.57
C VAL A 156 23.75 12.23 -16.17
N PRO A 157 24.43 11.40 -15.34
CA PRO A 157 23.89 10.96 -14.03
C PRO A 157 23.53 12.12 -13.08
N ALA A 158 24.21 13.26 -13.21
CA ALA A 158 23.89 14.48 -12.48
C ALA A 158 22.50 15.05 -12.84
N ALA A 159 22.08 14.96 -14.11
CA ALA A 159 20.77 15.41 -14.57
C ALA A 159 19.65 14.47 -14.09
N ALA A 160 19.87 13.15 -14.10
CA ALA A 160 18.93 12.20 -13.49
C ALA A 160 18.75 12.47 -11.99
N THR A 161 19.85 12.76 -11.29
CA THR A 161 19.82 13.12 -9.86
C THR A 161 19.11 14.45 -9.62
N GLY A 162 19.37 15.47 -10.45
CA GLY A 162 18.67 16.75 -10.39
C GLY A 162 17.16 16.61 -10.61
N LEU A 163 16.74 15.78 -11.58
CA LEU A 163 15.33 15.53 -11.88
C LEU A 163 14.62 14.78 -10.73
N MET A 164 15.31 13.81 -10.09
CA MET A 164 14.82 13.15 -8.88
C MET A 164 14.63 14.15 -7.72
N ASN A 165 15.62 15.01 -7.47
CA ASN A 165 15.60 15.98 -6.37
C ASN A 165 14.55 17.08 -6.59
N PHE A 166 14.29 17.48 -7.83
CA PHE A 166 13.22 18.44 -8.18
C PHE A 166 11.83 17.89 -7.86
N PHE A 167 11.56 16.62 -8.16
CA PHE A 167 10.27 15.99 -7.86
C PHE A 167 10.15 15.44 -6.43
N GLU A 168 11.23 15.32 -5.66
CA GLU A 168 11.21 14.75 -4.30
C GLU A 168 10.12 15.34 -3.37
N PRO A 169 9.85 16.66 -3.31
CA PRO A 169 8.77 17.19 -2.48
C PRO A 169 7.39 16.65 -2.87
N ALA A 170 7.10 16.58 -4.17
CA ALA A 170 5.86 16.02 -4.69
C ALA A 170 5.76 14.51 -4.45
N LEU A 171 6.86 13.77 -4.59
CA LEU A 171 6.92 12.34 -4.30
C LEU A 171 6.67 12.06 -2.82
N LEU A 172 7.27 12.82 -1.91
CA LEU A 172 7.04 12.72 -0.47
C LEU A 172 5.61 13.11 -0.08
N PHE A 173 5.02 14.13 -0.72
CA PHE A 173 3.60 14.48 -0.55
C PHE A 173 2.70 13.33 -1.00
N ILE A 174 2.90 12.81 -2.21
CA ILE A 174 2.11 11.70 -2.78
C ILE A 174 2.24 10.46 -1.88
N GLN A 175 3.45 10.13 -1.41
CA GLN A 175 3.69 9.00 -0.50
C GLN A 175 3.00 9.19 0.87
N ARG A 176 3.03 10.41 1.44
CA ARG A 176 2.41 10.72 2.76
C ARG A 176 0.88 10.66 2.71
N TRP A 177 0.27 11.09 1.59
CA TRP A 177 -1.18 11.11 1.40
C TRP A 177 -1.73 9.90 0.62
N LEU A 178 -0.86 9.01 0.15
CA LEU A 178 -1.18 7.85 -0.69
C LEU A 178 -2.44 7.07 -0.26
N PRO A 179 -2.64 6.72 1.03
CA PRO A 179 -3.81 5.94 1.43
C PRO A 179 -5.13 6.73 1.35
N LEU A 180 -5.08 8.05 1.49
CA LEU A 180 -6.25 8.94 1.45
C LEU A 180 -6.87 8.99 0.05
N PHE A 181 -6.06 8.98 -1.01
CA PHE A 181 -6.53 9.03 -2.39
C PHE A 181 -7.42 7.82 -2.80
N TYR A 182 -7.37 6.73 -2.04
CA TYR A 182 -8.17 5.52 -2.28
C TYR A 182 -9.41 5.41 -1.38
N VAL A 183 -9.47 6.18 -0.28
CA VAL A 183 -10.62 6.20 0.65
C VAL A 183 -11.97 6.45 -0.03
N PRO A 184 -12.09 7.26 -1.10
CA PRO A 184 -13.40 7.61 -1.64
C PRO A 184 -14.33 6.44 -1.99
N SER A 185 -13.77 5.31 -2.45
CA SER A 185 -14.56 4.11 -2.77
C SER A 185 -15.05 3.34 -1.55
N LEU A 186 -14.51 3.61 -0.36
CA LEU A 186 -15.00 3.07 0.92
C LEU A 186 -16.14 3.90 1.48
N VAL A 187 -16.05 5.22 1.34
CA VAL A 187 -17.10 6.16 1.77
C VAL A 187 -18.39 5.91 0.98
N VAL A 188 -18.29 5.65 -0.32
CA VAL A 188 -19.46 5.21 -1.12
C VAL A 188 -19.69 3.69 -1.11
N LEU A 189 -19.02 2.93 -0.25
CA LEU A 189 -19.24 1.47 -0.18
C LEU A 189 -20.69 1.12 0.18
N PRO A 190 -21.37 1.79 1.14
CA PRO A 190 -22.79 1.53 1.40
C PRO A 190 -23.67 1.71 0.16
N LEU A 191 -23.40 2.72 -0.68
CA LEU A 191 -24.09 2.92 -1.96
C LEU A 191 -23.75 1.83 -3.00
N ALA A 192 -22.55 1.28 -2.96
CA ALA A 192 -22.04 0.33 -3.94
C ALA A 192 -22.46 -1.13 -3.68
N VAL A 193 -22.83 -1.48 -2.43
CA VAL A 193 -23.28 -2.84 -2.06
C VAL A 193 -24.78 -2.95 -1.74
N LYS A 194 -25.52 -1.84 -1.63
CA LYS A 194 -26.96 -1.84 -1.29
C LYS A 194 -27.81 -2.76 -2.18
N ASP A 195 -27.43 -2.88 -3.46
CA ASP A 195 -28.15 -3.67 -4.48
C ASP A 195 -27.55 -5.09 -4.66
N ILE A 196 -26.50 -5.43 -3.92
CA ILE A 196 -25.82 -6.74 -4.01
C ILE A 196 -26.46 -7.73 -3.03
N PRO A 197 -26.98 -8.89 -3.48
CA PRO A 197 -27.51 -9.91 -2.57
C PRO A 197 -26.49 -10.38 -1.54
N ALA A 198 -26.91 -10.57 -0.29
CA ALA A 198 -26.03 -11.01 0.80
C ALA A 198 -25.30 -12.33 0.49
N THR A 199 -25.93 -13.22 -0.27
CA THR A 199 -25.32 -14.47 -0.79
C THR A 199 -24.13 -14.19 -1.72
N SER A 200 -24.25 -13.23 -2.64
CA SER A 200 -23.14 -12.75 -3.47
C SER A 200 -22.05 -12.07 -2.63
N GLY A 201 -22.43 -11.31 -1.59
CA GLY A 201 -21.50 -10.75 -0.62
C GLY A 201 -20.63 -11.81 0.07
N VAL A 202 -21.23 -12.91 0.54
CA VAL A 202 -20.49 -14.04 1.13
C VAL A 202 -19.54 -14.70 0.12
N LYS A 203 -19.97 -14.91 -1.13
CA LYS A 203 -19.10 -15.43 -2.22
C LYS A 203 -17.89 -14.51 -2.44
N ILE A 204 -18.11 -13.20 -2.51
CA ILE A 204 -17.06 -12.18 -2.66
C ILE A 204 -16.07 -12.25 -1.48
N CYS A 205 -16.55 -12.35 -0.23
CA CYS A 205 -15.69 -12.50 0.95
C CYS A 205 -14.84 -13.79 0.91
N ILE A 206 -15.41 -14.92 0.50
CA ILE A 206 -14.68 -16.19 0.33
C ILE A 206 -13.57 -16.06 -0.71
N ILE A 207 -13.88 -15.47 -1.87
CA ILE A 207 -12.91 -15.23 -2.96
C ILE A 207 -11.78 -14.29 -2.51
N ILE A 208 -12.12 -13.22 -1.77
CA ILE A 208 -11.13 -12.27 -1.23
C ILE A 208 -10.20 -12.94 -0.22
N VAL A 209 -10.74 -13.63 0.80
CA VAL A 209 -9.92 -14.23 1.88
C VAL A 209 -9.11 -15.43 1.38
N GLY A 210 -9.77 -16.39 0.73
CA GLY A 210 -9.12 -17.60 0.23
C GLY A 210 -8.16 -17.29 -0.93
N GLY A 211 -8.57 -16.39 -1.83
CA GLY A 211 -7.72 -15.91 -2.90
C GLY A 211 -6.54 -15.08 -2.40
N TRP A 212 -6.66 -14.31 -1.31
CA TRP A 212 -5.52 -13.61 -0.72
C TRP A 212 -4.46 -14.60 -0.24
N LEU A 213 -4.88 -15.59 0.56
CA LEU A 213 -4.01 -16.65 1.07
C LEU A 213 -3.33 -17.43 -0.07
N ALA A 214 -4.08 -17.77 -1.12
CA ALA A 214 -3.55 -18.47 -2.28
C ALA A 214 -2.53 -17.62 -3.07
N SER A 215 -2.85 -16.35 -3.38
CA SER A 215 -1.93 -15.45 -4.08
C SER A 215 -0.65 -15.19 -3.26
N LEU A 216 -0.76 -15.07 -1.94
CA LEU A 216 0.38 -14.93 -1.01
C LEU A 216 1.28 -16.17 -1.05
N ALA A 217 0.70 -17.36 -0.96
CA ALA A 217 1.44 -18.62 -1.00
C ALA A 217 2.14 -18.80 -2.35
N VAL A 218 1.44 -18.62 -3.47
CA VAL A 218 2.02 -18.73 -4.82
C VAL A 218 3.18 -17.76 -5.00
N ALA A 219 2.99 -16.46 -4.71
CA ALA A 219 4.04 -15.47 -4.85
C ALA A 219 5.31 -15.80 -4.03
N GLY A 220 5.15 -16.22 -2.77
CA GLY A 220 6.28 -16.53 -1.90
C GLY A 220 6.97 -17.86 -2.21
N TYR A 221 6.24 -18.91 -2.57
CA TYR A 221 6.83 -20.16 -3.03
C TYR A 221 7.56 -20.00 -4.37
N THR A 222 7.02 -19.21 -5.31
CA THR A 222 7.74 -18.86 -6.55
C THR A 222 9.01 -18.07 -6.25
N ALA A 223 8.96 -17.08 -5.36
CA ALA A 223 10.15 -16.29 -4.99
C ALA A 223 11.26 -17.18 -4.38
N ILE A 224 10.89 -18.09 -3.47
CA ILE A 224 11.83 -19.04 -2.86
C ILE A 224 12.38 -20.04 -3.89
N ALA A 225 11.54 -20.53 -4.81
CA ALA A 225 11.96 -21.47 -5.85
C ALA A 225 12.95 -20.82 -6.84
N VAL A 226 12.61 -19.63 -7.36
CA VAL A 226 13.48 -18.90 -8.30
C VAL A 226 14.78 -18.48 -7.62
N ARG A 227 14.72 -18.01 -6.37
CA ARG A 227 15.93 -17.65 -5.62
C ARG A 227 16.89 -18.84 -5.42
N LYS A 228 16.38 -20.05 -5.17
CA LYS A 228 17.18 -21.28 -5.09
C LYS A 228 17.83 -21.68 -6.42
N MET A 229 17.27 -21.26 -7.55
CA MET A 229 17.85 -21.50 -8.88
C MET A 229 18.91 -20.46 -9.25
N VAL A 230 18.76 -19.20 -8.81
CA VAL A 230 19.63 -18.08 -9.18
C VAL A 230 20.75 -17.80 -8.17
N ASN A 231 20.61 -18.25 -6.91
CA ASN A 231 21.60 -18.12 -5.83
C ASN A 231 22.06 -16.68 -5.55
N THR A 232 21.17 -15.70 -5.68
CA THR A 232 21.47 -14.29 -5.48
C THR A 232 21.76 -13.95 -4.01
N ASP A 233 22.97 -13.46 -3.73
CA ASP A 233 23.37 -12.97 -2.41
C ASP A 233 22.52 -11.78 -1.94
N MET A 234 22.20 -11.75 -0.64
CA MET A 234 21.48 -10.63 -0.03
C MET A 234 22.41 -9.44 0.15
N ILE A 235 21.98 -8.28 -0.34
CA ILE A 235 22.49 -6.98 0.12
C ILE A 235 21.39 -6.33 0.96
N PRO A 236 21.69 -5.76 2.15
CA PRO A 236 20.71 -4.96 2.88
C PRO A 236 20.32 -3.76 2.02
N ALA A 237 19.04 -3.72 1.62
CA ALA A 237 18.53 -2.67 0.75
C ALA A 237 18.40 -1.34 1.50
N GLU A 238 18.60 -0.21 0.79
CA GLU A 238 18.65 1.12 1.39
C GLU A 238 17.34 1.47 2.14
N PRO A 239 17.42 1.99 3.40
CA PRO A 239 16.24 2.30 4.19
C PRO A 239 15.44 3.44 3.56
N MET A 240 14.17 3.19 3.24
CA MET A 240 13.29 4.22 2.70
C MET A 240 12.94 5.27 3.76
N SER A 241 12.96 6.54 3.38
CA SER A 241 12.55 7.65 4.23
C SER A 241 11.08 7.50 4.65
N LYS A 242 10.83 7.58 5.95
CA LYS A 242 9.48 7.57 6.52
C LYS A 242 8.87 8.98 6.40
N PRO A 243 7.61 9.13 5.93
CA PRO A 243 6.96 10.44 5.89
C PRO A 243 6.83 11.03 7.30
N SER A 244 6.91 12.36 7.39
CA SER A 244 6.81 13.10 8.65
C SER A 244 5.42 12.95 9.30
N PRO A 245 5.34 12.91 10.64
CA PRO A 245 4.06 12.89 11.35
C PRO A 245 3.30 14.20 11.16
N PHE A 246 1.98 14.15 11.33
CA PHE A 246 1.12 15.32 11.34
C PHE A 246 1.37 16.19 12.58
N SER A 247 1.44 17.50 12.39
CA SER A 247 1.50 18.49 13.46
C SER A 247 0.11 18.85 13.99
N GLN A 248 0.05 19.33 15.23
CA GLN A 248 -1.22 19.81 15.82
C GLN A 248 -1.82 20.99 15.02
N LEU A 249 -0.98 21.86 14.44
CA LEU A 249 -1.45 22.98 13.61
C LEU A 249 -2.20 22.51 12.36
N GLU A 250 -1.76 21.43 11.71
CA GLU A 250 -2.50 20.83 10.59
C GLU A 250 -3.86 20.28 11.06
N ILE A 251 -3.93 19.64 12.24
CA ILE A 251 -5.17 19.07 12.78
C ILE A 251 -6.17 20.18 13.11
N TRP A 252 -5.72 21.27 13.74
CA TRP A 252 -6.56 22.43 14.05
C TRP A 252 -7.04 23.15 12.77
N ALA A 253 -6.17 23.29 11.76
CA ALA A 253 -6.56 23.89 10.48
C ALA A 253 -7.65 23.08 9.77
N TRP A 254 -7.50 21.76 9.67
CA TRP A 254 -8.53 20.90 9.08
C TRP A 254 -9.82 20.82 9.91
N SER A 255 -9.73 20.90 11.25
CA SER A 255 -10.89 20.98 12.14
C SER A 255 -11.66 22.29 11.94
N GLY A 256 -10.95 23.42 11.78
CA GLY A 256 -11.55 24.71 11.46
C GLY A 256 -12.26 24.70 10.10
N ILE A 257 -11.61 24.17 9.06
CA ILE A 257 -12.22 23.99 7.73
C ILE A 257 -13.49 23.14 7.84
N PHE A 258 -13.44 22.00 8.55
CA PHE A 258 -14.59 21.12 8.76
C PHE A 258 -15.78 21.86 9.37
N VAL A 259 -15.60 22.49 10.54
CA VAL A 259 -16.70 23.16 11.25
C VAL A 259 -17.28 24.33 10.44
N ILE A 260 -16.43 25.21 9.90
CA ILE A 260 -16.88 26.39 9.15
C ILE A 260 -17.66 25.97 7.91
N SER A 261 -17.17 25.01 7.13
CA SER A 261 -17.83 24.58 5.89
C SER A 261 -19.03 23.67 6.12
N PHE A 262 -19.10 22.91 7.22
CA PHE A 262 -20.30 22.17 7.61
C PHE A 262 -21.45 23.13 7.95
N ILE A 263 -21.16 24.17 8.74
CA ILE A 263 -22.16 25.20 9.11
C ILE A 263 -22.59 25.98 7.86
N ALA A 264 -21.64 26.40 7.02
CA ALA A 264 -21.96 27.11 5.76
C ALA A 264 -22.82 26.24 4.82
N ALA A 265 -22.53 24.94 4.70
CA ALA A 265 -23.32 24.02 3.89
C ALA A 265 -24.71 23.72 4.47
N PHE A 266 -24.89 23.81 5.79
CA PHE A 266 -26.18 23.62 6.43
C PHE A 266 -27.12 24.82 6.21
N TRP A 267 -26.61 26.05 6.37
CA TRP A 267 -27.41 27.27 6.18
C TRP A 267 -27.57 27.69 4.72
N TYR A 268 -26.56 27.44 3.87
CA TYR A 268 -26.52 27.88 2.48
C TYR A 268 -26.12 26.73 1.54
N PRO A 269 -26.97 25.68 1.37
CA PRO A 269 -26.61 24.41 0.74
C PRO A 269 -26.17 24.49 -0.73
N THR A 270 -26.36 25.62 -1.40
CA THR A 270 -25.94 25.85 -2.80
C THR A 270 -24.99 27.05 -2.96
N VAL A 271 -24.36 27.55 -1.90
CA VAL A 271 -23.49 28.75 -1.95
C VAL A 271 -22.28 28.61 -2.90
N LEU A 272 -21.80 27.38 -3.15
CA LEU A 272 -20.77 27.10 -4.17
C LEU A 272 -21.37 26.62 -5.51
N GLY A 273 -22.62 26.99 -5.78
CA GLY A 273 -23.39 26.70 -6.99
C GLY A 273 -24.14 25.37 -6.98
N THR A 274 -23.67 24.37 -6.23
CA THR A 274 -24.33 23.04 -6.09
C THR A 274 -24.16 22.48 -4.69
N SER A 275 -25.03 21.54 -4.30
CA SER A 275 -24.89 20.79 -3.04
C SER A 275 -23.57 20.03 -2.94
N ALA A 276 -23.11 19.42 -4.04
CA ALA A 276 -21.85 18.68 -4.08
C ALA A 276 -20.63 19.58 -3.83
N ARG A 277 -20.51 20.70 -4.56
CA ARG A 277 -19.43 21.68 -4.35
C ARG A 277 -19.48 22.31 -2.97
N THR A 278 -20.69 22.53 -2.43
CA THR A 278 -20.90 23.13 -1.11
C THR A 278 -20.55 22.16 0.02
N CYS A 279 -20.84 20.86 -0.13
CA CYS A 279 -20.46 19.84 0.85
C CYS A 279 -18.99 19.41 0.75
N LEU A 280 -18.36 19.59 -0.42
CA LEU A 280 -16.97 19.20 -0.70
C LEU A 280 -15.98 19.56 0.41
N PRO A 281 -15.92 20.80 0.96
CA PRO A 281 -14.86 21.16 1.88
C PRO A 281 -14.98 20.46 3.24
N PHE A 282 -16.19 20.29 3.78
CA PHE A 282 -16.38 19.59 5.06
C PHE A 282 -16.19 18.08 4.89
N LEU A 283 -16.71 17.52 3.79
CA LEU A 283 -16.54 16.10 3.49
C LEU A 283 -15.05 15.75 3.32
N LEU A 284 -14.31 16.55 2.55
CA LEU A 284 -12.86 16.41 2.37
C LEU A 284 -12.11 16.56 3.70
N ALA A 285 -12.44 17.59 4.49
CA ALA A 285 -11.83 17.83 5.79
C ALA A 285 -12.06 16.67 6.76
N SER A 286 -13.28 16.09 6.79
CA SER A 286 -13.57 14.91 7.61
C SER A 286 -12.75 13.69 7.17
N THR A 287 -12.65 13.43 5.86
CA THR A 287 -11.82 12.33 5.34
C THR A 287 -10.35 12.49 5.73
N VAL A 288 -9.83 13.72 5.66
CA VAL A 288 -8.47 14.08 6.07
C VAL A 288 -8.27 13.92 7.58
N LEU A 289 -9.17 14.44 8.41
CA LEU A 289 -9.10 14.32 9.87
C LEU A 289 -9.11 12.85 10.32
N GLY A 290 -9.97 12.02 9.73
CA GLY A 290 -9.97 10.58 9.96
C GLY A 290 -8.62 9.92 9.63
N TYR A 291 -7.95 10.34 8.55
CA TYR A 291 -6.60 9.85 8.23
C TYR A 291 -5.56 10.29 9.25
N MET A 292 -5.59 11.56 9.68
CA MET A 292 -4.61 12.13 10.61
C MET A 292 -4.75 11.50 12.01
N VAL A 293 -5.97 11.40 12.51
CA VAL A 293 -6.29 10.74 13.80
C VAL A 293 -5.96 9.25 13.75
N GLY A 294 -6.40 8.54 12.71
CA GLY A 294 -6.07 7.12 12.51
C GLY A 294 -4.57 6.86 12.41
N SER A 295 -3.83 7.75 11.74
CA SER A 295 -2.36 7.72 11.67
C SER A 295 -1.68 8.01 13.01
N GLY A 296 -2.35 8.71 13.93
CA GLY A 296 -1.89 8.94 15.30
C GLY A 296 -2.10 7.77 16.27
N LEU A 297 -3.05 6.86 16.00
CA LEU A 297 -3.45 5.80 16.94
C LEU A 297 -2.29 4.87 17.40
N PRO A 298 -2.35 4.32 18.63
CA PRO A 298 -1.37 3.35 19.10
C PRO A 298 -1.43 2.03 18.31
N SER A 299 -0.33 1.29 18.29
CA SER A 299 -0.14 0.07 17.49
C SER A 299 -1.14 -1.06 17.78
N GLY A 300 -1.70 -1.10 19.01
CA GLY A 300 -2.80 -2.02 19.36
C GLY A 300 -4.09 -1.68 18.61
N LEU A 301 -4.53 -0.42 18.65
CA LEU A 301 -5.76 0.03 18.00
C LEU A 301 -5.65 -0.01 16.46
N LYS A 302 -4.47 0.26 15.89
CA LYS A 302 -4.24 0.24 14.44
C LYS A 302 -4.51 -1.10 13.74
N LYS A 303 -4.58 -2.22 14.48
CA LYS A 303 -5.02 -3.52 13.96
C LYS A 303 -6.53 -3.59 13.65
N VAL A 304 -7.32 -2.72 14.26
CA VAL A 304 -8.78 -2.65 14.08
C VAL A 304 -9.14 -1.36 13.35
N PHE A 305 -8.68 -0.25 13.91
CA PHE A 305 -8.79 1.09 13.35
C PHE A 305 -7.56 1.42 12.50
N HIS A 306 -7.43 0.71 11.37
CA HIS A 306 -6.45 1.07 10.35
C HIS A 306 -6.74 2.50 9.85
N PRO A 307 -5.73 3.36 9.55
CA PRO A 307 -5.97 4.76 9.20
C PRO A 307 -7.01 4.96 8.10
N VAL A 308 -6.96 4.17 7.02
CA VAL A 308 -7.93 4.18 5.90
C VAL A 308 -9.38 3.91 6.35
N ILE A 309 -9.59 3.06 7.35
CA ILE A 309 -10.92 2.80 7.94
C ILE A 309 -11.38 4.04 8.73
N CYS A 310 -10.47 4.69 9.46
CA CYS A 310 -10.76 5.91 10.22
C CYS A 310 -11.17 7.06 9.28
N CYS A 311 -10.55 7.17 8.10
CA CYS A 311 -10.95 8.11 7.05
C CYS A 311 -12.40 7.88 6.60
N ALA A 312 -12.74 6.61 6.29
CA ALA A 312 -14.05 6.24 5.81
C ALA A 312 -15.13 6.49 6.86
N LEU A 313 -14.97 5.92 8.06
CA LEU A 313 -15.92 6.10 9.17
C LEU A 313 -16.11 7.57 9.57
N SER A 314 -15.07 8.41 9.47
CA SER A 314 -15.20 9.85 9.74
C SER A 314 -16.04 10.55 8.67
N ALA A 315 -15.77 10.30 7.38
CA ALA A 315 -16.55 10.87 6.28
C ALA A 315 -17.99 10.36 6.27
N ASP A 316 -18.22 9.08 6.54
CA ASP A 316 -19.55 8.46 6.67
C ASP A 316 -20.34 9.08 7.83
N LEU A 317 -19.69 9.30 8.99
CA LEU A 317 -20.31 9.95 10.14
C LEU A 317 -20.65 11.43 9.86
N ALA A 318 -19.78 12.16 9.16
CA ALA A 318 -20.06 13.52 8.73
C ALA A 318 -21.20 13.58 7.70
N ALA A 319 -21.23 12.66 6.74
CA ALA A 319 -22.31 12.54 5.76
C ALA A 319 -23.64 12.15 6.41
N PHE A 320 -23.61 11.24 7.40
CA PHE A 320 -24.78 10.85 8.19
C PHE A 320 -25.31 12.03 9.03
N ALA A 321 -24.43 12.74 9.75
CA ALA A 321 -24.82 13.90 10.54
C ALA A 321 -25.44 15.00 9.67
N PHE A 322 -24.80 15.34 8.54
CA PHE A 322 -25.34 16.32 7.59
C PHE A 322 -26.68 15.87 7.01
N GLY A 323 -26.78 14.61 6.57
CA GLY A 323 -28.03 14.02 6.04
C GLY A 323 -29.16 13.95 7.07
N TYR A 324 -28.83 13.76 8.35
CA TYR A 324 -29.78 13.79 9.46
C TYR A 324 -30.30 15.20 9.73
N PHE A 325 -29.40 16.20 9.89
CA PHE A 325 -29.80 17.58 10.16
C PHE A 325 -30.55 18.22 8.99
N THR A 326 -30.12 17.98 7.75
CA THR A 326 -30.80 18.49 6.54
C THR A 326 -32.03 17.67 6.12
N ARG A 327 -32.35 16.57 6.84
CA ARG A 327 -33.39 15.58 6.48
C ARG A 327 -33.24 14.91 5.11
N SER A 328 -32.11 15.11 4.41
CA SER A 328 -31.82 14.49 3.10
C SER A 328 -31.42 13.02 3.20
N GLY A 329 -31.01 12.55 4.38
CA GLY A 329 -30.52 11.19 4.61
C GLY A 329 -29.10 10.95 4.08
N LEU A 330 -28.55 9.76 4.36
CA LEU A 330 -27.14 9.45 4.04
C LEU A 330 -26.88 9.35 2.52
N ASN A 331 -27.79 8.72 1.77
CA ASN A 331 -27.54 8.34 0.37
C ASN A 331 -27.28 9.53 -0.56
N PRO A 332 -28.04 10.66 -0.53
CA PRO A 332 -27.72 11.83 -1.34
C PRO A 332 -26.37 12.45 -0.97
N VAL A 333 -26.00 12.47 0.32
CA VAL A 333 -24.73 13.07 0.78
C VAL A 333 -23.52 12.22 0.37
N LEU A 334 -23.64 10.88 0.36
CA LEU A 334 -22.64 10.00 -0.26
C LEU A 334 -22.59 10.15 -1.79
N GLY A 335 -23.69 10.52 -2.44
CA GLY A 335 -23.72 10.93 -3.85
C GLY A 335 -23.02 12.28 -4.10
N TYR A 336 -23.18 13.24 -3.18
CA TYR A 336 -22.45 14.52 -3.18
C TYR A 336 -20.96 14.34 -2.88
N TYR A 337 -20.60 13.29 -2.15
CA TYR A 337 -19.21 12.95 -1.84
C TYR A 337 -18.43 12.48 -3.08
N LEU A 338 -19.00 11.61 -3.92
CA LEU A 338 -18.36 11.14 -5.16
C LEU A 338 -19.36 11.21 -6.33
N THR A 339 -19.39 12.35 -7.02
CA THR A 339 -20.36 12.62 -8.10
C THR A 339 -19.97 11.96 -9.42
N LYS A 340 -18.69 11.59 -9.60
CA LYS A 340 -18.09 11.12 -10.85
C LYS A 340 -18.13 12.17 -11.99
N ALA A 341 -18.47 13.42 -11.68
CA ALA A 341 -18.69 14.50 -12.64
C ALA A 341 -17.60 15.59 -12.54
N SER A 342 -16.77 15.72 -13.57
CA SER A 342 -15.66 16.71 -13.60
C SER A 342 -16.12 18.18 -13.55
N SER A 343 -17.33 18.47 -14.00
CA SER A 343 -17.97 19.79 -13.90
C SER A 343 -18.52 20.09 -12.51
N ASN A 344 -18.76 19.07 -11.69
CA ASN A 344 -19.40 19.17 -10.38
C ASN A 344 -18.77 18.19 -9.37
N PRO A 345 -17.46 18.32 -9.07
CA PRO A 345 -16.75 17.35 -8.23
C PRO A 345 -17.25 17.37 -6.78
N GLY A 346 -17.30 16.20 -6.16
CA GLY A 346 -17.35 16.02 -4.72
C GLY A 346 -15.94 15.86 -4.11
N ALA A 347 -15.88 15.71 -2.78
CA ALA A 347 -14.63 15.49 -2.05
C ALA A 347 -13.85 14.25 -2.54
N GLY A 348 -14.58 13.18 -2.83
CA GLY A 348 -14.05 11.94 -3.38
C GLY A 348 -13.46 12.12 -4.78
N ASP A 349 -14.07 12.93 -5.64
CA ASP A 349 -13.56 13.18 -6.99
C ASP A 349 -12.24 13.96 -6.98
N ILE A 350 -12.06 14.88 -6.01
CA ILE A 350 -10.78 15.57 -5.79
C ILE A 350 -9.69 14.59 -5.34
N LEU A 351 -9.99 13.72 -4.37
CA LEU A 351 -9.04 12.72 -3.86
C LEU A 351 -8.65 11.68 -4.94
N MET A 352 -9.63 11.19 -5.70
CA MET A 352 -9.41 10.32 -6.86
C MET A 352 -8.71 11.05 -8.02
N GLY A 353 -8.69 12.39 -8.03
CA GLY A 353 -7.96 13.20 -9.00
C GLY A 353 -6.43 13.06 -8.91
N PHE A 354 -5.89 12.62 -7.77
CA PHE A 354 -4.45 12.34 -7.60
C PHE A 354 -4.05 10.94 -8.07
N LEU A 355 -5.00 10.09 -8.45
CA LEU A 355 -4.80 8.66 -8.71
C LEU A 355 -3.87 8.40 -9.91
N GLY A 356 -3.89 9.28 -10.92
CA GLY A 356 -2.94 9.26 -12.03
C GLY A 356 -1.54 9.73 -11.62
N SER A 357 -1.44 10.80 -10.83
CA SER A 357 -0.18 11.29 -10.25
C SER A 357 0.52 10.25 -9.37
N VAL A 358 -0.24 9.42 -8.66
CA VAL A 358 0.27 8.24 -7.95
C VAL A 358 0.96 7.26 -8.91
N ILE A 359 0.33 6.92 -10.03
CA ILE A 359 0.92 5.99 -11.02
C ILE A 359 2.20 6.59 -11.62
N LEU A 360 2.19 7.88 -11.98
CA LEU A 360 3.36 8.60 -12.47
C LEU A 360 4.51 8.62 -11.43
N SER A 361 4.19 8.72 -10.13
CA SER A 361 5.19 8.71 -9.05
C SER A 361 5.97 7.39 -8.94
N PHE A 362 5.37 6.25 -9.33
CA PHE A 362 6.03 4.95 -9.29
C PHE A 362 7.24 4.85 -10.23
N ALA A 363 7.29 5.64 -11.31
CA ALA A 363 8.47 5.73 -12.18
C ALA A 363 9.72 6.16 -11.41
N PHE A 364 9.59 7.18 -10.56
CA PHE A 364 10.67 7.68 -9.71
C PHE A 364 11.03 6.67 -8.60
N SER A 365 10.04 5.97 -8.03
CA SER A 365 10.27 4.90 -7.05
C SER A 365 11.04 3.71 -7.65
N MET A 366 10.64 3.25 -8.84
CA MET A 366 11.34 2.20 -9.60
C MET A 366 12.74 2.65 -10.00
N PHE A 367 12.92 3.91 -10.41
CA PHE A 367 14.24 4.46 -10.72
C PHE A 367 15.15 4.49 -9.48
N LYS A 368 14.65 4.94 -8.32
CA LYS A 368 15.41 4.93 -7.07
C LYS A 368 15.86 3.51 -6.70
N GLN A 369 14.98 2.52 -6.84
CA GLN A 369 15.27 1.11 -6.53
C GLN A 369 15.92 0.31 -7.68
N ARG A 370 16.27 0.93 -8.81
CA ARG A 370 16.71 0.24 -10.06
C ARG A 370 17.84 -0.78 -9.88
N LYS A 371 18.78 -0.52 -8.96
CA LYS A 371 19.90 -1.44 -8.67
C LYS A 371 19.41 -2.73 -8.00
N LEU A 372 18.43 -2.62 -7.10
CA LEU A 372 17.82 -3.77 -6.41
C LEU A 372 16.92 -4.56 -7.38
N VAL A 373 16.15 -3.87 -8.22
CA VAL A 373 15.37 -4.48 -9.31
C VAL A 373 16.26 -5.27 -10.26
N LYS A 374 17.39 -4.71 -10.70
CA LYS A 374 18.35 -5.38 -11.60
C LYS A 374 19.03 -6.59 -10.94
N ARG A 375 19.32 -6.52 -9.64
CA ARG A 375 19.98 -7.61 -8.89
C ARG A 375 19.07 -8.82 -8.71
N HIS A 376 17.82 -8.60 -8.32
CA HIS A 376 16.84 -9.66 -8.02
C HIS A 376 15.76 -9.79 -9.11
N ALA A 377 16.15 -9.54 -10.37
CA ALA A 377 15.21 -9.43 -11.48
C ALA A 377 14.42 -10.73 -11.71
N ALA A 378 15.08 -11.88 -11.65
CA ALA A 378 14.44 -13.17 -11.85
C ALA A 378 13.42 -13.47 -10.74
N GLU A 379 13.82 -13.34 -9.47
CA GLU A 379 12.97 -13.58 -8.32
C GLU A 379 11.75 -12.66 -8.33
N ILE A 380 11.95 -11.38 -8.64
CA ILE A 380 10.89 -10.36 -8.64
C ILE A 380 9.95 -10.55 -9.83
N PHE A 381 10.45 -10.54 -11.08
CA PHE A 381 9.58 -10.59 -12.26
C PHE A 381 8.85 -11.92 -12.38
N THR A 382 9.53 -13.07 -12.20
CA THR A 382 8.85 -14.37 -12.32
C THR A 382 7.78 -14.56 -11.25
N SER A 383 8.04 -14.14 -10.00
CA SER A 383 7.03 -14.22 -8.92
C SER A 383 5.85 -13.29 -9.17
N VAL A 384 6.12 -12.02 -9.53
CA VAL A 384 5.07 -11.05 -9.86
C VAL A 384 4.21 -11.52 -11.02
N ILE A 385 4.80 -12.02 -12.10
CA ILE A 385 4.07 -12.51 -13.28
C ILE A 385 3.18 -13.69 -12.89
N ILE A 386 3.76 -14.72 -12.27
CA ILE A 386 3.02 -15.94 -11.91
C ILE A 386 1.93 -15.65 -10.89
N SER A 387 2.21 -14.88 -9.83
CA SER A 387 1.20 -14.57 -8.82
C SER A 387 0.09 -13.66 -9.33
N THR A 388 0.40 -12.73 -10.25
CA THR A 388 -0.61 -11.83 -10.82
C THR A 388 -1.52 -12.60 -11.78
N LEU A 389 -0.96 -13.40 -12.70
CA LEU A 389 -1.77 -14.27 -13.57
C LEU A 389 -2.61 -15.25 -12.74
N PHE A 390 -2.00 -15.93 -11.77
CA PHE A 390 -2.71 -16.82 -10.85
C PHE A 390 -3.86 -16.09 -10.16
N SER A 391 -3.62 -14.91 -9.59
CA SER A 391 -4.65 -14.14 -8.86
C SER A 391 -5.83 -13.74 -9.74
N LEU A 392 -5.57 -13.29 -10.99
CA LEU A 392 -6.62 -12.90 -11.94
C LEU A 392 -7.45 -14.12 -12.36
N TYR A 393 -6.80 -15.19 -12.82
CA TYR A 393 -7.49 -16.41 -13.31
C TYR A 393 -8.15 -17.22 -12.18
N SER A 394 -7.55 -17.30 -10.99
CA SER A 394 -8.17 -17.96 -9.85
C SER A 394 -9.41 -17.21 -9.37
N THR A 395 -9.39 -15.87 -9.41
CA THR A 395 -10.54 -15.04 -9.02
C THR A 395 -11.69 -15.20 -10.01
N ALA A 396 -11.40 -15.24 -11.32
CA ALA A 396 -12.38 -15.56 -12.36
C ALA A 396 -12.97 -16.98 -12.18
N LEU A 397 -12.10 -17.99 -12.04
CA LEU A 397 -12.51 -19.40 -11.95
C LEU A 397 -13.33 -19.70 -10.68
N ILE A 398 -12.90 -19.21 -9.50
CA ILE A 398 -13.66 -19.41 -8.26
C ILE A 398 -14.96 -18.59 -8.28
N GLY A 399 -14.99 -17.41 -8.92
CA GLY A 399 -16.23 -16.67 -9.17
C GLY A 399 -17.27 -17.52 -9.92
N ARG A 400 -16.87 -18.13 -11.04
CA ARG A 400 -17.72 -19.05 -11.81
C ARG A 400 -18.13 -20.29 -11.02
N LEU A 401 -17.19 -20.95 -10.34
CA LEU A 401 -17.47 -22.17 -9.56
C LEU A 401 -18.40 -21.92 -8.37
N LEU A 402 -18.41 -20.71 -7.81
CA LEU A 402 -19.38 -20.28 -6.80
C LEU A 402 -20.68 -19.75 -7.40
N ALA A 403 -20.82 -19.69 -8.73
CA ALA A 403 -21.90 -19.00 -9.44
C ALA A 403 -22.12 -17.56 -8.91
N LEU A 404 -21.04 -16.80 -8.80
CA LEU A 404 -21.10 -15.35 -8.63
C LEU A 404 -21.37 -14.70 -9.99
N GLU A 405 -22.18 -13.64 -10.01
CA GLU A 405 -22.53 -12.91 -11.23
C GLU A 405 -21.25 -12.46 -12.01
N PRO A 406 -21.23 -12.54 -13.36
CA PRO A 406 -20.08 -12.12 -14.14
C PRO A 406 -19.62 -10.69 -13.86
N SER A 407 -20.54 -9.73 -13.75
CA SER A 407 -20.24 -8.32 -13.43
C SER A 407 -19.48 -8.17 -12.10
N LEU A 408 -19.94 -8.87 -11.05
CA LEU A 408 -19.35 -8.86 -9.71
C LEU A 408 -17.99 -9.59 -9.71
N THR A 409 -17.89 -10.71 -10.43
CA THR A 409 -16.64 -11.47 -10.58
C THR A 409 -15.56 -10.64 -11.28
N ILE A 410 -15.90 -9.98 -12.39
CA ILE A 410 -15.03 -9.03 -13.10
C ILE A 410 -14.64 -7.85 -12.18
N SER A 411 -15.59 -7.34 -11.40
CA SER A 411 -15.34 -6.22 -10.47
C SER A 411 -14.28 -6.56 -9.42
N ILE A 412 -14.27 -7.78 -8.88
CA ILE A 412 -13.29 -8.21 -7.87
C ILE A 412 -12.00 -8.83 -8.47
N LEU A 413 -11.94 -9.01 -9.79
CA LEU A 413 -10.85 -9.70 -10.49
C LEU A 413 -9.44 -9.16 -10.17
N PRO A 414 -9.17 -7.84 -10.13
CA PRO A 414 -7.86 -7.30 -9.77
C PRO A 414 -7.66 -7.07 -8.25
N ARG A 415 -8.37 -7.76 -7.35
CA ARG A 415 -8.34 -7.59 -5.88
C ARG A 415 -6.95 -7.49 -5.21
N CYS A 416 -5.89 -8.08 -5.77
CA CYS A 416 -4.53 -8.03 -5.21
C CYS A 416 -3.69 -6.84 -5.72
N ILE A 417 -4.20 -6.06 -6.67
CA ILE A 417 -3.56 -4.89 -7.28
C ILE A 417 -4.09 -3.63 -6.59
N THR A 418 -3.28 -2.58 -6.41
CA THR A 418 -3.77 -1.34 -5.77
C THR A 418 -4.88 -0.67 -6.57
N VAL A 419 -5.75 0.04 -5.83
CA VAL A 419 -6.95 0.74 -6.33
C VAL A 419 -6.67 1.56 -7.60
N ALA A 420 -5.56 2.29 -7.68
CA ALA A 420 -5.19 3.07 -8.87
C ALA A 420 -5.13 2.24 -10.16
N LEU A 421 -4.51 1.06 -10.08
CA LEU A 421 -4.24 0.19 -11.22
C LEU A 421 -5.34 -0.85 -11.40
N ALA A 422 -5.99 -1.28 -10.32
CA ALA A 422 -7.19 -2.10 -10.34
C ALA A 422 -8.37 -1.39 -11.02
N LEU A 423 -8.57 -0.09 -10.74
CA LEU A 423 -9.58 0.73 -11.42
C LEU A 423 -9.25 0.95 -12.90
N SER A 424 -7.97 1.10 -13.23
CA SER A 424 -7.51 1.13 -14.60
C SER A 424 -7.78 -0.20 -15.33
N ILE A 425 -7.59 -1.33 -14.66
CA ILE A 425 -7.87 -2.68 -15.19
C ILE A 425 -9.36 -2.88 -15.45
N VAL A 426 -10.24 -2.61 -14.48
CA VAL A 426 -11.69 -2.84 -14.70
C VAL A 426 -12.29 -1.90 -15.73
N SER A 427 -11.67 -0.75 -16.02
CA SER A 427 -12.08 0.12 -17.13
C SER A 427 -11.94 -0.51 -18.53
N PHE A 428 -11.23 -1.64 -18.66
CA PHE A 428 -11.21 -2.44 -19.89
C PHE A 428 -12.37 -3.45 -20.03
N PHE A 429 -13.19 -3.64 -18.99
CA PHE A 429 -14.25 -4.65 -18.95
C PHE A 429 -15.61 -3.98 -18.74
N GLU A 430 -16.55 -4.26 -19.63
CA GLU A 430 -17.89 -3.67 -19.58
C GLU A 430 -18.71 -4.29 -18.43
N GLY A 431 -19.62 -3.50 -17.84
CA GLY A 431 -20.43 -3.92 -16.68
C GLY A 431 -19.69 -3.93 -15.32
N ALA A 432 -18.39 -3.65 -15.25
CA ALA A 432 -17.64 -3.69 -14.00
C ALA A 432 -17.97 -2.52 -13.03
N ASN A 433 -18.20 -2.83 -11.76
CA ASN A 433 -18.48 -1.85 -10.70
C ASN A 433 -17.18 -1.39 -10.01
N SER A 434 -16.66 -0.25 -10.46
CA SER A 434 -15.46 0.40 -9.90
C SER A 434 -15.47 0.59 -8.37
N SER A 435 -16.63 0.85 -7.76
CA SER A 435 -16.71 1.05 -6.31
C SER A 435 -16.54 -0.27 -5.55
N LEU A 436 -17.15 -1.35 -6.05
CA LEU A 436 -16.91 -2.71 -5.57
C LEU A 436 -15.44 -3.14 -5.79
N THR A 437 -14.86 -2.84 -6.95
CA THR A 437 -13.44 -3.13 -7.25
C THR A 437 -12.50 -2.56 -6.20
N ALA A 438 -12.60 -1.26 -5.96
CA ALA A 438 -11.71 -0.57 -5.02
C ALA A 438 -11.93 -1.04 -3.57
N ALA A 439 -13.17 -1.37 -3.19
CA ALA A 439 -13.47 -1.93 -1.88
C ALA A 439 -12.92 -3.37 -1.71
N ALA A 440 -13.10 -4.24 -2.70
CA ALA A 440 -12.53 -5.59 -2.69
C ALA A 440 -10.99 -5.57 -2.59
N VAL A 441 -10.34 -4.63 -3.28
CA VAL A 441 -8.91 -4.35 -3.14
C VAL A 441 -8.55 -3.92 -1.72
N VAL A 442 -9.24 -2.92 -1.14
CA VAL A 442 -8.92 -2.46 0.22
C VAL A 442 -9.14 -3.56 1.26
N VAL A 443 -10.24 -4.31 1.18
CA VAL A 443 -10.52 -5.43 2.10
C VAL A 443 -9.44 -6.51 1.99
N THR A 444 -9.01 -6.87 0.77
CA THR A 444 -7.85 -7.76 0.53
C THR A 444 -6.59 -7.22 1.22
N GLY A 445 -6.34 -5.92 1.10
CA GLY A 445 -5.19 -5.25 1.70
C GLY A 445 -5.25 -5.17 3.24
N LEU A 446 -6.44 -5.01 3.82
CA LEU A 446 -6.67 -5.00 5.27
C LEU A 446 -6.52 -6.40 5.89
N ILE A 447 -7.01 -7.44 5.21
CA ILE A 447 -6.76 -8.84 5.59
C ILE A 447 -5.26 -9.10 5.60
N GLY A 448 -4.54 -8.71 4.55
CA GLY A 448 -3.08 -8.77 4.53
C GLY A 448 -2.44 -7.99 5.68
N ALA A 449 -2.84 -6.73 5.88
CA ALA A 449 -2.28 -5.90 6.94
C ALA A 449 -2.40 -6.51 8.35
N ASN A 450 -3.48 -7.26 8.60
CA ASN A 450 -3.72 -7.89 9.90
C ASN A 450 -3.11 -9.28 10.05
N PHE A 451 -3.08 -10.09 8.98
CA PHE A 451 -2.77 -11.52 9.08
C PHE A 451 -1.48 -11.96 8.37
N VAL A 452 -0.87 -11.12 7.51
CA VAL A 452 0.21 -11.58 6.61
C VAL A 452 1.40 -12.18 7.34
N GLN A 453 1.89 -11.57 8.42
CA GLN A 453 3.04 -12.09 9.17
C GLN A 453 2.78 -13.47 9.77
N THR A 454 1.64 -13.66 10.42
CA THR A 454 1.23 -14.95 10.97
C THR A 454 1.16 -16.03 9.89
N VAL A 455 0.70 -15.68 8.68
CA VAL A 455 0.65 -16.61 7.56
C VAL A 455 2.04 -16.87 6.96
N LEU A 456 2.88 -15.85 6.78
CA LEU A 456 4.27 -16.00 6.33
C LEU A 456 5.09 -16.90 7.27
N ASP A 457 4.90 -16.74 8.58
CA ASP A 457 5.56 -17.56 9.61
C ASP A 457 5.07 -19.01 9.57
N ASN A 458 3.76 -19.23 9.42
CA ASN A 458 3.17 -20.56 9.27
C ASN A 458 3.60 -21.25 7.97
N LEU A 459 3.72 -20.52 6.85
CA LEU A 459 4.29 -20.97 5.58
C LEU A 459 5.82 -21.12 5.63
N ARG A 460 6.45 -20.75 6.75
CA ARG A 460 7.90 -20.82 7.01
C ARG A 460 8.75 -19.97 6.06
N PHE A 461 8.19 -18.90 5.51
CA PHE A 461 8.95 -17.95 4.67
C PHE A 461 9.86 -17.12 5.59
N ARG A 462 11.14 -17.49 5.69
CA ARG A 462 12.15 -16.82 6.53
C ARG A 462 12.90 -15.68 5.83
N ASP A 463 12.77 -15.59 4.51
CA ASP A 463 13.51 -14.66 3.66
C ASP A 463 12.75 -13.32 3.48
N PRO A 464 13.35 -12.15 3.79
CA PRO A 464 12.70 -10.86 3.55
C PRO A 464 12.40 -10.57 2.07
N ILE A 465 13.14 -11.15 1.11
CA ILE A 465 12.83 -11.02 -0.33
C ILE A 465 11.49 -11.71 -0.62
N ALA A 466 11.39 -13.01 -0.28
CA ALA A 466 10.16 -13.79 -0.46
C ALA A 466 8.97 -13.23 0.34
N ARG A 467 9.18 -12.87 1.62
CA ARG A 467 8.13 -12.24 2.47
C ARG A 467 7.65 -10.92 1.88
N GLY A 468 8.57 -10.10 1.37
CA GLY A 468 8.27 -8.80 0.78
C GLY A 468 7.49 -8.90 -0.52
N ILE A 469 7.99 -9.71 -1.47
CA ILE A 469 7.31 -9.99 -2.75
C ILE A 469 5.92 -10.58 -2.50
N ALA A 470 5.81 -11.62 -1.68
CA ALA A 470 4.55 -12.30 -1.41
C ALA A 470 3.48 -11.36 -0.84
N THR A 471 3.86 -10.53 0.14
CA THR A 471 2.97 -9.58 0.80
C THR A 471 2.46 -8.53 -0.18
N ALA A 472 3.35 -7.95 -0.98
CA ALA A 472 3.00 -6.89 -1.91
C ALA A 472 2.20 -7.40 -3.12
N SER A 473 2.49 -8.60 -3.64
CA SER A 473 1.75 -9.18 -4.76
C SER A 473 0.39 -9.77 -4.37
N SER A 474 0.09 -9.93 -3.07
CA SER A 474 -1.20 -10.44 -2.57
C SER A 474 -2.07 -9.38 -1.89
N ALA A 475 -1.46 -8.46 -1.12
CA ALA A 475 -2.12 -7.45 -0.30
C ALA A 475 -1.57 -6.02 -0.49
N HIS A 476 -0.81 -5.81 -1.58
CA HIS A 476 -0.44 -4.50 -2.13
C HIS A 476 0.13 -3.52 -1.09
N GLY A 477 -0.18 -2.23 -1.20
CA GLY A 477 0.37 -1.17 -0.36
C GLY A 477 -0.02 -1.29 1.12
N LEU A 478 -1.19 -1.87 1.42
CA LEU A 478 -1.66 -2.03 2.81
C LEU A 478 -0.93 -3.17 3.54
N GLY A 479 -0.81 -4.34 2.91
CA GLY A 479 0.03 -5.42 3.43
C GLY A 479 1.49 -5.00 3.54
N THR A 480 2.00 -4.28 2.53
CA THR A 480 3.35 -3.70 2.52
C THR A 480 3.61 -2.84 3.76
N ALA A 481 2.72 -1.88 4.05
CA ALA A 481 2.87 -0.98 5.19
C ALA A 481 2.85 -1.71 6.54
N ALA A 482 2.06 -2.77 6.67
CA ALA A 482 1.96 -3.54 7.91
C ALA A 482 3.16 -4.47 8.14
N LEU A 483 3.68 -5.11 7.08
CA LEU A 483 4.88 -5.95 7.15
C LEU A 483 6.10 -5.09 7.51
N SER A 484 6.36 -4.07 6.69
CA SER A 484 7.52 -3.19 6.85
C SER A 484 7.56 -2.41 8.17
N ALA A 485 6.41 -2.23 8.84
CA ALA A 485 6.34 -1.64 10.17
C ALA A 485 6.95 -2.52 11.29
N LYS A 486 7.28 -3.79 11.01
CA LYS A 486 8.02 -4.68 11.93
C LYS A 486 9.23 -5.36 11.28
N GLU A 487 9.22 -5.52 9.96
CA GLU A 487 10.26 -6.16 9.13
C GLU A 487 10.75 -5.14 8.08
N PRO A 488 11.46 -4.07 8.49
CA PRO A 488 11.89 -3.00 7.59
C PRO A 488 12.77 -3.49 6.43
N GLU A 489 13.50 -4.60 6.61
CA GLU A 489 14.31 -5.27 5.60
C GLU A 489 13.50 -5.78 4.39
N ALA A 490 12.21 -6.09 4.57
CA ALA A 490 11.33 -6.52 3.48
C ALA A 490 10.76 -5.35 2.66
N LEU A 491 10.83 -4.11 3.19
CA LEU A 491 10.18 -2.92 2.61
C LEU A 491 10.59 -2.63 1.15
N PRO A 492 11.87 -2.68 0.74
CA PRO A 492 12.24 -2.35 -0.64
C PRO A 492 11.74 -3.40 -1.64
N PHE A 493 11.73 -4.68 -1.25
CA PHE A 493 11.16 -5.77 -2.04
C PHE A 493 9.63 -5.65 -2.15
N CYS A 494 8.95 -5.29 -1.06
CA CYS A 494 7.53 -4.93 -1.11
C CYS A 494 7.26 -3.79 -2.09
N ALA A 495 8.02 -2.69 -1.99
CA ALA A 495 7.79 -1.49 -2.79
C ALA A 495 7.94 -1.75 -4.30
N ILE A 496 8.95 -2.55 -4.68
CA ILE A 496 9.12 -2.99 -6.07
C ILE A 496 7.96 -3.90 -6.51
N ALA A 497 7.67 -4.97 -5.75
CA ALA A 497 6.69 -5.97 -6.15
C ALA A 497 5.26 -5.42 -6.20
N TYR A 498 4.90 -4.50 -5.31
CA TYR A 498 3.64 -3.74 -5.35
C TYR A 498 3.52 -3.00 -6.69
N GLY A 499 4.50 -2.15 -7.04
CA GLY A 499 4.49 -1.41 -8.30
C GLY A 499 4.38 -2.34 -9.49
N LEU A 500 5.25 -3.35 -9.57
CA LEU A 500 5.31 -4.29 -10.70
C LEU A 500 4.05 -5.17 -10.82
N THR A 501 3.44 -5.64 -9.72
CA THR A 501 2.17 -6.40 -9.77
C THR A 501 1.04 -5.58 -10.40
N GLY A 502 0.93 -4.29 -10.05
CA GLY A 502 -0.06 -3.42 -10.68
C GLY A 502 0.24 -3.10 -12.15
N ILE A 503 1.51 -2.80 -12.46
CA ILE A 503 1.97 -2.50 -13.82
C ILE A 503 1.76 -3.71 -14.74
N PHE A 504 2.23 -4.89 -14.35
CA PHE A 504 2.10 -6.12 -15.13
C PHE A 504 0.63 -6.55 -15.26
N GLY A 505 -0.16 -6.49 -14.18
CA GLY A 505 -1.60 -6.77 -14.26
C GLY A 505 -2.34 -5.85 -15.22
N SER A 506 -1.96 -4.57 -15.26
CA SER A 506 -2.58 -3.58 -16.17
C SER A 506 -2.13 -3.77 -17.62
N LEU A 507 -0.87 -4.12 -17.86
CA LEU A 507 -0.38 -4.51 -19.18
C LEU A 507 -1.07 -5.80 -19.67
N ALA A 508 -1.11 -6.84 -18.84
CA ALA A 508 -1.74 -8.12 -19.17
C ALA A 508 -3.22 -7.92 -19.53
N CYS A 509 -4.01 -7.24 -18.70
CA CYS A 509 -5.42 -6.96 -18.99
C CYS A 509 -5.63 -5.93 -20.12
N SER A 510 -4.61 -5.19 -20.58
CA SER A 510 -4.74 -4.36 -21.77
C SER A 510 -4.76 -5.17 -23.07
N ILE A 511 -4.13 -6.36 -23.08
CA ILE A 511 -4.05 -7.26 -24.24
C ILE A 511 -5.44 -7.87 -24.49
N PRO A 512 -6.05 -7.69 -25.69
CA PRO A 512 -7.40 -8.19 -25.96
C PRO A 512 -7.57 -9.70 -25.75
N ALA A 513 -6.58 -10.51 -26.14
CA ALA A 513 -6.60 -11.96 -25.94
C ALA A 513 -6.73 -12.36 -24.46
N VAL A 514 -6.00 -11.67 -23.56
CA VAL A 514 -6.04 -11.92 -22.11
C VAL A 514 -7.38 -11.49 -21.52
N ARG A 515 -8.01 -10.43 -22.04
CA ARG A 515 -9.38 -10.08 -21.61
C ARG A 515 -10.39 -11.14 -22.04
N GLN A 516 -10.32 -11.61 -23.28
CA GLN A 516 -11.27 -12.59 -23.78
C GLN A 516 -11.11 -13.95 -23.08
N SER A 517 -9.88 -14.38 -22.76
CA SER A 517 -9.68 -15.58 -21.95
C SER A 517 -10.15 -15.42 -20.51
N LEU A 518 -9.97 -14.25 -19.87
CA LEU A 518 -10.52 -13.98 -18.55
C LEU A 518 -12.06 -13.99 -18.57
N LEU A 519 -12.69 -13.33 -19.54
CA LEU A 519 -14.15 -13.35 -19.73
C LEU A 519 -14.68 -14.78 -19.96
N ALA A 520 -14.06 -15.55 -20.85
CA ALA A 520 -14.43 -16.94 -21.10
C ALA A 520 -14.24 -17.87 -19.88
N VAL A 521 -13.35 -17.52 -18.95
CA VAL A 521 -13.20 -18.21 -17.65
C VAL A 521 -14.28 -17.76 -16.65
N VAL A 522 -14.66 -16.48 -16.61
CA VAL A 522 -15.78 -15.98 -15.78
C VAL A 522 -17.11 -16.63 -16.15
N GLY A 523 -17.37 -16.82 -17.45
CA GLY A 523 -18.62 -17.39 -17.98
C GLY A 523 -19.51 -16.34 -18.63
#